data_AF-A0A2E2Y3M7-F1
#
_entry.id   AF-A0A2E2Y3M7-F1
#
_cell.length_a   1.000
_cell.length_b   1.000
_cell.length_c   1.000
_cell.angle_alpha   90.00
_cell.angle_beta   90.00
_cell.angle_gamma   90.00
#
_symmetry.space_group_name_H-M   'P 1'
#
loop_
_entity.id
_entity.type
_entity.pdbx_description
1 polymer ?
#
loop_
_entity_poly.entity_id
_entity_poly.type
_entity_poly.pdbx_seq_one_letter_code
_entity_poly.pdbx_strand_id
1 'polypeptide(L)'
;MSDMSQQGNWKPITADPPLVSDRQRREAVHMALEMARQVPDWETFFREVMGVEGLLARLFPNREERGAFEETPEYVEIQHIMARLRGRRGRRIPLDRETTKVITVRLPESLHASLIAEASSVGTSMNKLCISKLLQIVEEDLIP
;
A
#
# COMPACT_ATOMS: atom_id res chain seq x y z
N MET A 1 36.07 14.53 55.65
CA MET A 1 36.46 14.78 54.25
C MET A 1 36.00 13.57 53.45
N SER A 2 34.70 13.43 53.25
CA SER A 2 33.91 14.03 52.16
C SER A 2 34.03 13.20 50.87
N ASP A 3 33.14 12.20 50.81
CA ASP A 3 32.23 11.90 49.72
C ASP A 3 32.66 12.27 48.29
N MET A 4 32.85 11.25 47.45
CA MET A 4 32.83 11.38 45.98
C MET A 4 32.12 10.16 45.38
N SER A 5 30.83 10.06 45.67
CA SER A 5 29.89 9.15 45.02
C SER A 5 29.31 9.83 43.77
N GLN A 6 30.07 9.94 42.68
CA GLN A 6 29.52 10.42 41.40
C GLN A 6 29.05 9.21 40.57
N GLN A 7 27.86 8.70 40.87
CA GLN A 7 27.15 7.80 39.97
C GLN A 7 26.58 8.64 38.82
N GLY A 8 27.23 8.55 37.66
CA GLY A 8 26.73 9.15 36.42
C GLY A 8 25.35 8.58 36.10
N ASN A 9 24.34 9.45 36.10
CA ASN A 9 22.97 9.15 35.74
C ASN A 9 22.87 8.95 34.22
N TRP A 10 23.28 7.77 33.73
CA TRP A 10 23.02 7.34 32.36
C TRP A 10 21.52 7.01 32.23
N LYS A 11 20.77 7.89 31.58
CA LYS A 11 19.44 7.55 31.08
C LYS A 11 19.62 6.95 29.68
N PRO A 12 19.12 5.73 29.40
CA PRO A 12 19.05 5.25 28.04
C PRO A 12 18.21 6.23 27.22
N ILE A 13 18.64 6.52 25.99
CA ILE A 13 17.79 7.17 24.99
C ILE A 13 16.68 6.15 24.71
N THR A 14 15.58 6.25 25.45
CA THR A 14 14.36 5.53 25.12
C THR A 14 13.82 6.22 23.89
N ALA A 15 14.14 5.66 22.71
CA ALA A 15 13.46 6.04 21.49
C ALA A 15 11.95 5.92 21.73
N ASP A 16 11.18 6.91 21.29
CA ASP A 16 9.74 6.84 21.35
C ASP A 16 9.27 5.53 20.70
N PRO A 17 8.27 4.84 21.28
CA PRO A 17 7.77 3.62 20.70
C PRO A 17 7.32 3.89 19.25
N PRO A 18 7.63 3.00 18.30
CA PRO A 18 7.25 3.21 16.92
C PRO A 18 5.73 3.36 16.82
N LEU A 19 5.26 4.30 15.99
CA LEU A 19 3.83 4.56 15.75
C LEU A 19 3.07 3.28 15.39
N VAL A 20 3.72 2.36 14.68
CA VAL A 20 3.17 1.05 14.33
C VAL A 20 4.04 -0.07 14.87
N SER A 21 3.45 -0.94 15.69
CA SER A 21 4.15 -2.09 16.28
C SER A 21 4.41 -3.21 15.27
N ASP A 22 5.52 -3.94 15.43
CA ASP A 22 5.86 -5.12 14.60
C ASP A 22 4.74 -6.16 14.56
N ARG A 23 4.00 -6.31 15.67
CA ARG A 23 2.84 -7.20 15.75
C ARG A 23 1.76 -6.78 14.76
N GLN A 24 1.38 -5.51 14.74
CA GLN A 24 0.36 -4.99 13.82
C GLN A 24 0.81 -5.11 12.36
N ARG A 25 2.09 -4.87 12.06
CA ARG A 25 2.64 -5.02 10.69
C ARG A 25 2.50 -6.45 10.18
N ARG A 26 2.94 -7.42 10.99
CA ARG A 26 2.83 -8.86 10.67
C ARG A 26 1.38 -9.32 10.56
N GLU A 27 0.52 -8.81 11.43
CA GLU A 27 -0.91 -9.10 11.40
C GLU A 27 -1.56 -8.62 10.09
N ALA A 28 -1.22 -7.42 9.63
CA ALA A 28 -1.71 -6.89 8.36
C ALA A 28 -1.33 -7.79 7.17
N VAL A 29 -0.06 -8.22 7.07
CA VAL A 29 0.40 -9.13 6.01
C VAL A 29 -0.28 -10.49 6.11
N HIS A 30 -0.38 -11.05 7.31
CA HIS A 30 -1.01 -12.35 7.53
C HIS A 30 -2.48 -12.35 7.08
N MET A 31 -3.25 -11.35 7.51
CA MET A 31 -4.65 -11.22 7.14
C MET A 31 -4.82 -10.93 5.64
N ALA A 32 -3.94 -10.12 5.03
CA ALA A 32 -3.93 -9.90 3.60
C ALA A 32 -3.65 -11.19 2.80
N LEU A 33 -2.69 -12.02 3.24
CA LEU A 33 -2.41 -13.31 2.61
C LEU A 33 -3.61 -14.26 2.68
N GLU A 34 -4.27 -14.35 3.83
CA GLU A 34 -5.47 -15.17 3.99
C GLU A 34 -6.63 -14.67 3.11
N MET A 35 -6.83 -13.35 3.03
CA MET A 35 -7.81 -12.74 2.13
C MET A 35 -7.52 -13.10 0.65
N ALA A 36 -6.26 -13.01 0.22
CA ALA A 36 -5.85 -13.30 -1.16
C ALA A 36 -6.08 -14.76 -1.61
N ARG A 37 -6.27 -15.67 -0.66
CA ARG A 37 -6.63 -17.07 -0.91
C ARG A 37 -8.13 -17.27 -1.09
N GLN A 38 -8.94 -16.40 -0.48
CA GLN A 38 -10.40 -16.49 -0.45
C GLN A 38 -11.05 -15.71 -1.59
N VAL A 39 -10.47 -14.56 -1.97
CA VAL A 39 -11.06 -13.69 -2.98
C VAL A 39 -10.70 -14.14 -4.41
N PRO A 40 -11.65 -14.07 -5.35
CA PRO A 40 -11.45 -14.57 -6.71
C PRO A 40 -10.67 -13.61 -7.61
N ASP A 41 -10.66 -12.32 -7.29
CA ASP A 41 -10.09 -11.25 -8.12
C ASP A 41 -9.42 -10.15 -7.28
N TRP A 42 -8.66 -9.32 -7.99
CA TRP A 42 -7.88 -8.23 -7.40
C TRP A 42 -8.75 -7.03 -6.96
N GLU A 43 -9.93 -6.84 -7.58
CA GLU A 43 -10.87 -5.75 -7.27
C GLU A 43 -11.43 -5.94 -5.86
N THR A 44 -11.95 -7.15 -5.62
CA THR A 44 -12.41 -7.59 -4.30
C THR A 44 -11.29 -7.52 -3.27
N PHE A 45 -10.08 -7.99 -3.60
CA PHE A 45 -8.92 -7.85 -2.71
C PHE A 45 -8.62 -6.39 -2.35
N PHE A 46 -8.60 -5.49 -3.35
CA PHE A 46 -8.33 -4.08 -3.15
C PHE A 46 -9.35 -3.48 -2.18
N ARG A 47 -10.66 -3.68 -2.44
CA ARG A 47 -11.74 -3.16 -1.60
C ARG A 47 -11.63 -3.65 -0.15
N GLU A 48 -11.47 -4.94 0.05
CA GLU A 48 -11.47 -5.55 1.39
C GLU A 48 -10.21 -5.25 2.20
N VAL A 49 -9.05 -5.08 1.55
CA VAL A 49 -7.77 -4.90 2.24
C VAL A 49 -7.35 -3.43 2.31
N MET A 50 -7.30 -2.75 1.17
CA MET A 50 -6.72 -1.42 1.04
C MET A 50 -7.75 -0.32 0.76
N GLY A 51 -9.01 -0.69 0.56
CA GLY A 51 -10.11 0.26 0.34
C GLY A 51 -10.33 1.17 1.55
N VAL A 52 -11.18 2.17 1.36
CA VAL A 52 -11.47 3.21 2.38
C VAL A 52 -11.89 2.62 3.73
N GLU A 53 -12.64 1.50 3.71
CA GLU A 53 -13.10 0.76 4.90
C GLU A 53 -12.41 -0.62 5.03
N GLY A 54 -11.30 -0.81 4.32
CA GLY A 54 -10.59 -2.08 4.25
C GLY A 54 -9.90 -2.48 5.56
N LEU A 55 -9.25 -3.63 5.53
CA LEU A 55 -8.41 -4.15 6.61
C LEU A 55 -7.42 -3.10 7.14
N LEU A 56 -6.64 -2.50 6.25
CA LEU A 56 -5.62 -1.51 6.62
C LEU A 56 -6.26 -0.30 7.28
N ALA A 57 -7.47 0.06 6.85
CA ALA A 57 -8.18 1.18 7.44
C ALA A 57 -8.63 0.94 8.87
N ARG A 58 -8.93 -0.32 9.20
CA ARG A 58 -9.34 -0.74 10.55
C ARG A 58 -8.16 -0.99 11.47
N LEU A 59 -7.04 -1.49 10.94
CA LEU A 59 -5.82 -1.75 11.72
C LEU A 59 -5.03 -0.47 12.04
N PHE A 60 -5.07 0.52 11.15
CA PHE A 60 -4.34 1.80 11.26
C PHE A 60 -5.31 2.97 11.08
N PRO A 61 -6.19 3.26 12.07
CA PRO A 61 -7.30 4.18 11.91
C PRO A 61 -6.88 5.65 11.73
N ASN A 62 -5.75 6.07 12.30
CA ASN A 62 -5.26 7.43 12.17
C ASN A 62 -4.28 7.58 10.99
N ARG A 63 -4.20 8.80 10.44
CA ARG A 63 -3.37 9.10 9.24
C ARG A 63 -1.89 8.82 9.52
N GLU A 64 -1.41 9.17 10.70
CA GLU A 64 -0.01 9.05 11.10
C GLU A 64 0.44 7.58 11.18
N GLU A 65 -0.33 6.69 11.81
CA GLU A 65 -0.06 5.25 11.81
C GLU A 65 -0.15 4.67 10.40
N ARG A 66 -1.10 5.15 9.59
CA ARG A 66 -1.25 4.63 8.23
C ARG A 66 -0.06 5.01 7.36
N GLY A 67 0.35 6.27 7.36
CA GLY A 67 1.56 6.71 6.66
C GLY A 67 2.80 5.96 7.16
N ALA A 68 2.95 5.80 8.48
CA ALA A 68 4.04 5.04 9.07
C ALA A 68 4.03 3.55 8.67
N PHE A 69 2.86 2.94 8.45
CA PHE A 69 2.75 1.58 7.93
C PHE A 69 3.05 1.50 6.43
N GLU A 70 2.63 2.48 5.65
CA GLU A 70 2.81 2.53 4.20
C GLU A 70 4.29 2.62 3.79
N GLU A 71 5.14 3.15 4.66
CA GLU A 71 6.60 3.16 4.51
C GLU A 71 7.29 1.82 4.87
N THR A 72 6.54 0.83 5.35
CA THR A 72 7.12 -0.44 5.82
C THR A 72 7.31 -1.47 4.71
N PRO A 73 8.28 -2.38 4.82
CA PRO A 73 8.42 -3.51 3.92
C PRO A 73 7.15 -4.38 3.84
N GLU A 74 6.40 -4.49 4.93
CA GLU A 74 5.15 -5.23 5.00
C GLU A 74 4.08 -4.67 4.05
N TYR A 75 4.00 -3.35 3.90
CA TYR A 75 3.09 -2.74 2.94
C TYR A 75 3.50 -3.08 1.49
N VAL A 76 4.80 -3.09 1.19
CA VAL A 76 5.32 -3.52 -0.12
C VAL A 76 4.95 -4.98 -0.41
N GLU A 77 4.95 -5.86 0.60
CA GLU A 77 4.48 -7.24 0.43
C GLU A 77 2.99 -7.31 0.05
N ILE A 78 2.15 -6.50 0.69
CA ILE A 78 0.72 -6.40 0.35
C ILE A 78 0.52 -5.91 -1.09
N GLN A 79 1.30 -4.91 -1.53
CA GLN A 79 1.28 -4.45 -2.92
C GLN A 79 1.72 -5.56 -3.90
N HIS A 80 2.71 -6.38 -3.55
CA HIS A 80 3.11 -7.53 -4.36
C HIS A 80 2.01 -8.61 -4.45
N ILE A 81 1.27 -8.87 -3.37
CA ILE A 81 0.11 -9.77 -3.38
C ILE A 81 -0.93 -9.28 -4.39
N MET A 82 -1.28 -8.00 -4.35
CA MET A 82 -2.22 -7.39 -5.29
C MET A 82 -1.72 -7.44 -6.74
N ALA A 83 -0.45 -7.14 -6.98
CA ALA A 83 0.15 -7.21 -8.31
C ALA A 83 0.07 -8.64 -8.89
N ARG A 84 0.31 -9.67 -8.06
CA ARG A 84 0.14 -11.07 -8.45
C ARG A 84 -1.31 -11.40 -8.79
N LEU A 85 -2.29 -10.90 -8.01
CA LEU A 85 -3.71 -11.09 -8.29
C LEU A 85 -4.12 -10.46 -9.62
N ARG A 86 -3.60 -9.27 -9.96
CA ARG A 86 -3.82 -8.61 -11.25
C ARG A 86 -3.25 -9.41 -12.44
N GLY A 87 -2.19 -10.18 -12.21
CA GLY A 87 -1.62 -11.09 -13.21
C GLY A 87 -2.43 -12.36 -13.47
N ARG A 88 -3.34 -12.73 -12.56
CA ARG A 88 -4.22 -13.91 -12.75
C ARG A 88 -5.24 -13.56 -13.83
N ARG A 89 -5.06 -14.10 -15.04
CA ARG A 89 -6.13 -14.10 -16.05
C ARG A 89 -7.34 -14.81 -15.45
N GLY A 90 -8.39 -14.06 -15.14
CA GLY A 90 -9.58 -14.56 -14.47
C GLY A 90 -10.12 -15.80 -15.16
N ARG A 91 -10.09 -16.95 -14.46
CA ARG A 91 -10.61 -18.23 -14.97
C ARG A 91 -12.14 -18.31 -14.91
N ARG A 92 -12.79 -17.35 -14.23
CA ARG A 92 -14.23 -17.16 -14.16
C ARG A 92 -14.51 -15.67 -14.14
N ILE A 93 -15.44 -15.21 -14.97
CA ILE A 93 -16.05 -13.89 -14.82
C ILE A 93 -16.95 -14.01 -13.59
N PRO A 94 -16.67 -13.33 -12.46
CA PRO A 94 -17.58 -13.33 -11.33
C PRO A 94 -18.92 -12.72 -11.77
N LEU A 95 -20.04 -13.30 -11.31
CA LEU A 95 -21.38 -12.77 -11.58
C LEU A 95 -21.61 -11.39 -10.93
N ASP A 96 -20.82 -11.07 -9.90
CA ASP A 96 -20.87 -9.82 -9.15
C ASP A 96 -19.52 -9.09 -9.25
N ARG A 97 -19.26 -8.48 -10.41
CA ARG A 97 -18.06 -7.65 -10.60
C ARG A 97 -18.25 -6.29 -9.95
N GLU A 98 -17.18 -5.80 -9.34
CA GLU A 98 -17.14 -4.42 -8.87
C GLU A 98 -17.47 -3.46 -10.04
N THR A 99 -18.40 -2.54 -9.78
CA THR A 99 -18.85 -1.60 -10.81
C THR A 99 -17.70 -0.69 -11.22
N THR A 100 -17.23 -0.84 -12.46
CA THR A 100 -16.17 0.02 -13.01
C THR A 100 -16.68 1.45 -13.18
N LYS A 101 -15.90 2.42 -12.68
CA LYS A 101 -16.15 3.86 -12.89
C LYS A 101 -15.15 4.41 -13.90
N VAL A 102 -15.58 5.35 -14.74
CA VAL A 102 -14.74 6.03 -15.71
C VAL A 102 -14.25 7.35 -15.13
N ILE A 103 -12.94 7.59 -15.22
CA ILE A 103 -12.32 8.89 -14.96
C ILE A 103 -11.83 9.48 -16.28
N THR A 104 -12.06 10.77 -16.50
CA THR A 104 -11.54 11.50 -17.66
C THR A 104 -10.51 12.52 -17.18
N VAL A 105 -9.25 12.33 -17.56
CA VAL A 105 -8.12 13.17 -17.14
C VAL A 105 -7.59 13.95 -18.34
N ARG A 106 -7.33 15.25 -18.17
CA ARG A 106 -6.62 16.05 -19.18
C ARG A 106 -5.12 15.98 -18.91
N LEU A 107 -4.35 15.53 -19.89
CA LEU A 107 -2.89 15.36 -19.79
C LEU A 107 -2.19 16.24 -20.84
N PRO A 108 -1.00 16.81 -20.54
CA PRO A 108 -0.12 17.34 -21.56
C PRO A 108 0.27 16.26 -22.59
N GLU A 109 0.44 16.66 -23.85
CA GLU A 109 0.79 15.74 -24.94
C GLU A 109 2.08 14.94 -24.65
N SER A 110 3.09 15.61 -24.09
CA SER A 110 4.36 14.97 -23.73
C SER A 110 4.20 13.87 -22.68
N LEU A 111 3.34 14.08 -21.68
CA LEU A 111 3.06 13.09 -20.64
C LEU A 111 2.31 11.89 -21.23
N HIS A 112 1.31 12.15 -22.08
CA HIS A 112 0.57 11.10 -22.77
C HIS A 112 1.51 10.25 -23.66
N ALA A 113 2.38 10.87 -24.44
CA ALA A 113 3.36 10.16 -25.27
C ALA A 113 4.34 9.33 -24.42
N SER A 114 4.79 9.85 -23.28
CA SER A 114 5.65 9.12 -22.34
C SER A 114 4.96 7.87 -21.78
N LEU A 115 3.68 7.96 -21.40
CA LEU A 115 2.89 6.83 -20.93
C LEU A 115 2.70 5.74 -22.00
N ILE A 116 2.52 6.13 -23.26
CA ILE A 116 2.45 5.18 -24.38
C ILE A 116 3.79 4.43 -24.52
N ALA A 117 4.90 5.17 -24.56
CA ALA A 117 6.23 4.59 -24.72
C ALA A 117 6.58 3.62 -23.57
N GLU A 118 6.26 4.00 -22.33
CA GLU A 118 6.47 3.16 -21.15
C GLU A 118 5.59 1.90 -21.18
N ALA A 119 4.32 2.03 -21.57
CA ALA A 119 3.45 0.87 -21.67
C ALA A 119 3.95 -0.13 -22.72
N SER A 120 4.44 0.38 -23.86
CA SER A 120 5.05 -0.43 -24.91
C SER A 120 6.34 -1.11 -24.45
N SER A 121 7.22 -0.43 -23.70
CA SER A 121 8.49 -1.01 -23.23
C SER A 121 8.28 -2.14 -22.22
N VAL A 122 7.24 -2.05 -21.39
CA VAL A 122 6.88 -3.06 -20.39
C VAL A 122 5.89 -4.10 -20.94
N GLY A 123 5.44 -3.97 -22.19
CA GLY A 123 4.55 -4.93 -22.85
C GLY A 123 3.13 -4.96 -22.29
N THR A 124 2.60 -3.82 -21.84
CA THR A 124 1.25 -3.66 -21.29
C THR A 124 0.44 -2.60 -22.05
N SER A 125 -0.86 -2.48 -21.78
CA SER A 125 -1.66 -1.38 -22.33
C SER A 125 -1.50 -0.12 -21.46
N MET A 126 -1.67 1.05 -22.07
CA MET A 126 -1.63 2.33 -21.35
C MET A 126 -2.58 2.35 -20.15
N ASN A 127 -3.81 1.86 -20.31
CA ASN A 127 -4.78 1.78 -19.20
C ASN A 127 -4.29 0.87 -18.07
N LYS A 128 -3.72 -0.29 -18.37
CA LYS A 128 -3.19 -1.20 -17.35
C LYS A 128 -2.01 -0.58 -16.60
N LEU A 129 -1.13 0.11 -17.31
CA LEU A 129 -0.02 0.87 -16.72
C LEU A 129 -0.54 1.99 -15.81
N CYS A 130 -1.50 2.79 -16.29
CA CYS A 130 -2.09 3.89 -15.52
C CYS A 130 -2.75 3.36 -14.24
N ILE A 131 -3.56 2.29 -14.33
CA ILE A 131 -4.14 1.65 -13.14
C ILE A 131 -3.03 1.18 -12.18
N SER A 132 -1.93 0.59 -12.69
CA SER A 132 -0.81 0.21 -11.82
C SER A 132 -0.19 1.39 -11.07
N LYS A 133 -0.02 2.52 -11.75
CA LYS A 133 0.53 3.74 -11.14
C LYS A 133 -0.46 4.36 -10.14
N LEU A 134 -1.76 4.36 -10.43
CA LEU A 134 -2.81 4.86 -9.52
C LEU A 134 -2.94 4.03 -8.23
N LEU A 135 -2.52 2.77 -8.25
CA LEU A 135 -2.51 1.90 -7.07
C LEU A 135 -1.27 2.12 -6.20
N GLN A 136 -0.27 2.87 -6.67
CA GLN A 136 0.88 3.26 -5.85
C GLN A 136 0.51 4.47 -5.00
N ILE A 137 1.09 4.54 -3.81
CA ILE A 137 0.97 5.72 -2.95
C ILE A 137 1.77 6.85 -3.58
N VAL A 138 1.20 8.05 -3.53
CA VAL A 138 1.89 9.29 -3.88
C VAL A 138 2.29 9.96 -2.58
N GLU A 139 3.55 10.33 -2.46
CA GLU A 139 4.06 11.11 -1.32
C GLU A 139 3.27 12.43 -1.21
N GLU A 140 2.88 12.83 0.00
CA GLU A 140 2.04 14.02 0.22
C GLU A 140 2.65 15.30 -0.38
N ASP A 141 3.98 15.44 -0.30
CA ASP A 141 4.73 16.58 -0.84
C ASP A 141 4.75 16.66 -2.37
N LEU A 142 4.34 15.58 -3.07
CA LEU A 142 4.23 15.55 -4.53
C LEU A 142 2.83 15.92 -5.04
N ILE A 143 1.91 16.22 -4.13
CA ILE A 143 0.55 16.68 -4.44
C ILE A 143 0.54 18.23 -4.41
N PRO A 144 0.23 18.92 -5.53
CA PRO A 144 0.20 20.39 -5.61
C PRO A 144 -0.87 21.07 -4.75
#